data_AF-A0A813L1B0-F1
#
_entry.id   AF-A0A813L1B0-F1
#
_cell.length_a   1.000
_cell.length_b   1.000
_cell.length_c   1.000
_cell.angle_alpha   90.00
_cell.angle_beta   90.00
_cell.angle_gamma   90.00
#
_symmetry.space_group_name_H-M   'P 1'
#
loop_
_entity.id
_entity.type
_entity.pdbx_description
1 polymer ?
#
loop_
_entity_poly.entity_id
_entity_poly.type
_entity_poly.pdbx_seq_one_letter_code
_entity_poly.pdbx_strand_id
1 'polypeptide(L)'
;VLSVPIDIRKLAQEEVQRFEEREKRDLLRMEQVVSFLTADSCQQKLLMRRFGDEPSPDFRCSGGCNFCRSGKAVPRPELRAKAPDAKLWQDLELAVQKRTLPSDDARLLARFALGEKSPRITSLSLSRNELFGAFEGRDFEEVYARCKQLCSE
;
A
#
# COMPACT_ATOMS: atom_id res chain seq x y z
N VAL A 1 19.68 -1.01 -39.52
CA VAL A 1 19.18 -0.30 -38.33
C VAL A 1 20.16 -0.59 -37.21
N LEU A 2 21.00 0.38 -36.84
CA LEU A 2 21.99 0.22 -35.78
C LEU A 2 21.24 0.03 -34.45
N SER A 3 21.26 -1.18 -33.91
CA SER A 3 20.81 -1.44 -32.54
C SER A 3 21.75 -0.69 -31.61
N VAL A 4 21.29 0.42 -31.04
CA VAL A 4 22.00 1.07 -29.93
C VAL A 4 22.16 0.01 -28.84
N PRO A 5 23.38 -0.25 -28.33
CA PRO A 5 23.54 -1.14 -27.19
C PRO A 5 22.75 -0.56 -26.02
N ILE A 6 21.65 -1.22 -25.66
CA ILE A 6 20.86 -0.83 -24.49
C ILE A 6 21.66 -1.27 -23.28
N ASP A 7 22.10 -0.31 -22.47
CA ASP A 7 22.58 -0.61 -21.13
C ASP A 7 21.36 -0.96 -20.27
N ILE A 8 21.11 -2.25 -20.15
CA ILE A 8 19.98 -2.80 -19.40
C ILE A 8 20.05 -2.36 -17.93
N ARG A 9 21.25 -2.22 -17.35
CA ARG A 9 21.40 -1.80 -15.95
C ARG A 9 20.98 -0.35 -15.77
N LYS A 10 21.46 0.52 -16.67
CA LYS A 10 21.07 1.93 -16.67
C LYS A 10 19.56 2.09 -16.85
N LEU A 11 18.97 1.40 -17.84
CA LEU A 11 17.53 1.44 -18.07
C LEU A 11 16.74 0.96 -16.85
N ALA A 12 17.16 -0.15 -16.22
CA ALA A 12 16.51 -0.67 -15.03
C ALA A 12 16.55 0.32 -13.86
N GLN A 13 17.68 0.99 -13.64
CA GLN A 13 17.82 2.03 -12.61
C GLN A 13 16.90 3.22 -12.87
N GLU A 14 16.84 3.70 -14.11
CA GLU A 14 15.95 4.79 -14.50
C GLU A 14 14.47 4.44 -14.32
N GLU A 15 14.07 3.21 -14.65
CA GLU A 15 12.69 2.75 -14.40
C GLU A 15 12.39 2.67 -12.91
N VAL A 16 13.29 2.10 -12.10
CA VAL A 16 13.12 2.04 -10.63
C VAL A 16 12.91 3.45 -10.07
N GLN A 17 13.73 4.41 -10.48
CA GLN A 17 13.58 5.79 -10.05
C GLN A 17 12.22 6.38 -10.47
N ARG A 18 11.79 6.16 -11.72
CA ARG A 18 10.47 6.60 -12.20
C ARG A 18 9.32 5.99 -11.39
N PHE A 19 9.43 4.72 -11.03
CA PHE A 19 8.45 4.03 -10.18
C PHE A 19 8.40 4.64 -8.78
N GLU A 20 9.54 4.87 -8.14
CA GLU A 20 9.60 5.48 -6.80
C GLU A 20 9.02 6.90 -6.79
N GLU A 21 9.35 7.72 -7.79
CA GLU A 21 8.81 9.08 -7.92
C GLU A 21 7.30 9.06 -8.14
N ARG A 22 6.80 8.13 -8.96
CA ARG A 22 5.36 7.95 -9.18
C ARG A 22 4.66 7.49 -7.90
N GLU A 23 5.20 6.49 -7.21
CA GLU A 23 4.65 5.99 -5.94
C GLU A 23 4.53 7.11 -4.91
N LYS A 24 5.59 7.92 -4.74
CA LYS A 24 5.55 9.10 -3.86
C LYS A 24 4.44 10.07 -4.24
N ARG A 25 4.28 10.39 -5.53
CA ARG A 25 3.20 11.28 -6.00
C ARG A 25 1.81 10.69 -5.77
N ASP A 26 1.65 9.39 -6.01
CA ASP A 26 0.37 8.71 -5.84
C ASP A 26 -0.02 8.63 -4.35
N LEU A 27 0.93 8.34 -3.46
CA LEU A 27 0.73 8.40 -2.00
C LEU A 27 0.35 9.81 -1.54
N LEU A 28 1.07 10.84 -2.00
CA LEU A 28 0.74 12.24 -1.69
C LEU A 28 -0.67 12.61 -2.17
N ARG A 29 -1.07 12.13 -3.36
CA ARG A 29 -2.41 12.38 -3.90
C ARG A 29 -3.48 11.66 -3.09
N MET A 30 -3.25 10.42 -2.65
CA MET A 30 -4.16 9.70 -1.77
C MET A 30 -4.33 10.45 -0.45
N GLU A 31 -3.25 10.94 0.14
CA GLU A 31 -3.28 11.71 1.39
C GLU A 31 -4.08 13.02 1.24
N GLN A 32 -3.95 13.71 0.10
CA GLN A 32 -4.77 14.88 -0.22
C GLN A 32 -6.26 14.55 -0.31
N VAL A 33 -6.61 13.40 -0.91
CA VAL A 33 -8.01 12.95 -0.98
C VAL A 33 -8.55 12.60 0.40
N VAL A 34 -7.78 11.88 1.23
CA VAL A 34 -8.17 11.58 2.61
C VAL A 34 -8.38 12.87 3.39
N SER A 35 -7.42 13.81 3.33
CA SER A 35 -7.51 15.11 3.99
C SER A 35 -8.74 15.92 3.55
N PHE A 36 -9.09 15.87 2.26
CA PHE A 36 -10.30 16.50 1.73
C PHE A 36 -11.58 15.86 2.31
N LEU A 37 -11.63 14.53 2.39
CA LEU A 37 -12.79 13.80 2.91
C LEU A 37 -12.97 13.98 4.43
N THR A 38 -11.87 14.14 5.17
CA THR A 38 -11.87 14.33 6.63
C THR A 38 -11.75 15.78 7.07
N ALA A 39 -11.88 16.74 6.15
CA ALA A 39 -11.71 18.16 6.46
C ALA A 39 -12.74 18.66 7.49
N ASP A 40 -12.30 19.54 8.37
CA ASP A 40 -13.09 20.31 9.33
C ASP A 40 -13.62 21.62 8.73
N SER A 41 -13.78 21.66 7.41
CA SER A 41 -14.26 22.82 6.67
C SER A 41 -15.08 22.41 5.45
N CYS A 42 -15.69 23.38 4.77
CA CYS A 42 -16.53 23.12 3.62
C CYS A 42 -15.73 22.47 2.48
N GLN A 43 -16.06 21.22 2.18
CA GLN A 43 -15.39 20.43 1.14
C GLN A 43 -15.57 21.06 -0.25
N GLN A 44 -16.73 21.64 -0.55
CA GLN A 44 -16.95 22.28 -1.85
C GLN A 44 -15.99 23.48 -2.07
N LYS A 45 -15.73 24.29 -1.02
CA LYS A 45 -14.73 25.37 -1.08
C LYS A 45 -13.32 24.83 -1.28
N LEU A 46 -12.97 23.74 -0.59
CA LEU A 46 -11.66 23.09 -0.77
C LEU A 46 -11.47 22.55 -2.19
N LEU A 47 -12.52 21.98 -2.78
CA LEU A 47 -12.49 21.46 -4.13
C LEU A 47 -12.26 22.58 -5.15
N MET A 48 -13.02 23.68 -5.02
CA MET A 48 -12.85 24.88 -5.85
C MET A 48 -11.40 25.36 -5.82
N ARG A 49 -10.85 25.59 -4.61
CA ARG A 49 -9.46 26.04 -4.45
C ARG A 49 -8.45 25.07 -5.05
N ARG A 50 -8.68 23.75 -4.92
CA ARG A 50 -7.78 22.74 -5.46
C ARG A 50 -7.65 22.82 -6.99
N PHE A 51 -8.71 23.24 -7.68
CA PHE A 51 -8.77 23.40 -9.13
C PHE A 51 -8.52 24.84 -9.60
N GLY A 52 -8.14 25.74 -8.70
CA GLY A 52 -7.78 27.12 -9.02
C GLY A 52 -8.92 28.13 -8.94
N ASP A 53 -10.11 27.72 -8.48
CA ASP A 53 -11.23 28.62 -8.25
C ASP A 53 -11.15 29.20 -6.82
N GLU A 54 -11.17 30.53 -6.69
CA GLU A 54 -11.36 31.14 -5.38
C GLU A 54 -12.86 31.33 -5.11
N PRO A 55 -13.45 30.65 -4.11
CA PRO A 55 -14.85 30.85 -3.76
C PRO A 55 -15.07 32.29 -3.29
N SER A 56 -16.13 32.93 -3.81
CA SER A 56 -16.50 34.28 -3.37
C SER A 56 -16.79 34.30 -1.85
N PRO A 57 -16.65 35.47 -1.19
CA PRO A 57 -17.02 35.61 0.22
C PRO A 57 -18.48 35.20 0.50
N ASP A 58 -19.36 35.41 -0.48
CA ASP A 58 -20.78 35.07 -0.40
C ASP A 58 -21.09 33.62 -0.74
N PHE A 59 -20.10 32.82 -1.17
CA PHE A 59 -20.30 31.43 -1.48
C PHE A 59 -20.92 30.68 -0.31
N ARG A 60 -22.01 29.97 -0.59
CA ARG A 60 -22.68 29.04 0.31
C ARG A 60 -22.66 27.65 -0.32
N CYS A 61 -22.24 26.66 0.46
CA CYS A 61 -22.38 25.27 0.05
C CYS A 61 -23.86 24.93 -0.06
N SER A 62 -24.26 24.19 -1.10
CA SER A 62 -25.63 23.73 -1.32
C SER A 62 -26.11 22.67 -0.30
N GLY A 63 -25.42 22.50 0.82
CA GLY A 63 -25.67 21.46 1.80
C GLY A 63 -25.26 20.06 1.34
N GLY A 64 -24.55 19.93 0.22
CA GLY A 64 -24.14 18.63 -0.33
C GLY A 64 -22.96 17.96 0.39
N CYS A 65 -22.19 18.70 1.19
CA CYS A 65 -21.00 18.15 1.86
C CYS A 65 -21.25 17.79 3.33
N ASN A 66 -20.52 16.78 3.83
CA ASN A 66 -20.73 16.25 5.18
C ASN A 66 -20.52 17.32 6.25
N PHE A 67 -19.44 18.09 6.17
CA PHE A 67 -19.15 19.14 7.14
C PHE A 67 -20.23 20.22 7.21
N CYS A 68 -20.74 20.70 6.06
CA CYS A 68 -21.81 21.71 6.07
C CYS A 68 -23.15 21.17 6.58
N ARG A 69 -23.38 19.86 6.50
CA ARG A 69 -24.58 19.21 7.04
C ARG A 69 -24.50 18.93 8.55
N SER A 70 -23.34 18.47 9.02
CA SER A 70 -23.18 17.98 10.40
C SER A 70 -22.48 18.98 11.34
N GLY A 71 -21.77 19.97 10.77
CA GLY A 71 -20.84 20.84 11.51
C GLY A 71 -19.61 20.09 12.06
N LYS A 72 -19.38 18.83 11.67
CA LYS A 72 -18.34 17.96 12.22
C LYS A 72 -17.53 17.33 11.10
N ALA A 73 -16.21 17.30 11.28
CA ALA A 73 -15.32 16.53 10.43
C ALA A 73 -15.64 15.02 10.51
N VAL A 74 -15.43 14.31 9.40
CA VAL A 74 -15.46 12.85 9.40
C VAL A 74 -14.15 12.37 10.04
N PRO A 75 -14.18 11.50 11.07
CA PRO A 75 -12.96 10.99 11.66
C PRO A 75 -12.19 10.17 10.62
N ARG A 76 -10.87 10.33 10.61
CA ARG A 76 -10.00 9.45 9.82
C ARG A 76 -10.15 8.02 10.36
N PRO A 77 -10.39 7.01 9.51
CA PRO A 77 -10.42 5.63 9.97
C PRO A 77 -9.07 5.28 10.58
N GLU A 78 -9.08 4.72 11.79
CA GLU A 78 -7.87 4.16 12.39
C GLU A 78 -7.54 2.85 11.67
N LEU A 79 -6.51 2.88 10.83
CA LEU A 79 -5.89 1.67 10.31
C LEU A 79 -4.99 1.10 11.42
N ARG A 80 -5.58 0.38 12.37
CA ARG A 80 -4.79 -0.37 13.35
C ARG A 80 -4.34 -1.67 12.71
N ALA A 81 -3.04 -1.88 12.64
CA ALA A 81 -2.50 -3.20 12.33
C ALA A 81 -3.09 -4.22 13.31
N LYS A 82 -3.51 -5.38 12.79
CA LYS A 82 -3.97 -6.47 13.67
C LYS A 82 -2.86 -6.85 14.63
N ALA A 83 -3.23 -7.27 15.84
CA ALA A 83 -2.25 -7.71 16.83
C ALA A 83 -1.43 -8.91 16.32
N PRO A 84 -0.18 -9.10 16.81
CA PRO A 84 0.61 -10.27 16.49
C PRO A 84 -0.07 -11.57 16.92
N ASP A 85 -0.32 -12.47 15.97
CA ASP A 85 -0.70 -13.85 16.26
C ASP A 85 0.56 -14.72 16.25
N ALA A 86 0.98 -15.14 17.45
CA ALA A 86 2.16 -15.97 17.63
C ALA A 86 2.03 -17.33 16.91
N LYS A 87 0.82 -17.88 16.80
CA LYS A 87 0.58 -19.15 16.14
C LYS A 87 0.79 -19.01 14.63
N LEU A 88 0.28 -17.96 14.02
CA LEU A 88 0.49 -17.70 12.58
C LEU A 88 1.98 -17.56 12.23
N TRP A 89 2.75 -16.90 13.10
CA TRP A 89 4.20 -16.81 12.93
C TRP A 89 4.89 -18.17 12.99
N GLN A 90 4.49 -19.02 13.95
CA GLN A 90 5.02 -20.38 14.07
C GLN A 90 4.65 -21.25 12.86
N ASP A 91 3.41 -21.14 12.36
CA ASP A 91 2.96 -21.89 11.19
C ASP A 91 3.75 -21.49 9.93
N LEU A 92 4.01 -20.18 9.75
CA LEU A 92 4.84 -19.67 8.65
C LEU A 92 6.28 -20.17 8.73
N GLU A 93 6.88 -20.10 9.93
CA GLU A 93 8.24 -20.59 10.18
C GLU A 93 8.36 -22.10 9.93
N LEU A 94 7.40 -22.88 10.41
CA LEU A 94 7.35 -24.32 10.18
C LEU A 94 7.19 -24.67 8.70
N ALA A 95 6.39 -23.90 7.94
CA ALA A 95 6.23 -24.08 6.50
C ALA A 95 7.53 -23.81 5.73
N VAL A 96 8.29 -22.79 6.14
CA VAL A 96 9.63 -22.51 5.61
C VAL A 96 10.60 -23.65 5.94
N GLN A 97 10.68 -24.09 7.19
CA GLN A 97 11.56 -25.19 7.63
C GLN A 97 11.26 -26.51 6.91
N LYS A 98 9.98 -26.82 6.70
CA LYS A 98 9.51 -27.99 5.93
C LYS A 98 9.67 -27.84 4.42
N ARG A 99 10.18 -26.69 3.94
CA ARG A 99 10.34 -26.36 2.51
C ARG A 99 9.03 -26.44 1.72
N THR A 100 7.89 -26.22 2.36
CA THR A 100 6.59 -26.13 1.68
C THR A 100 6.35 -24.72 1.13
N LEU A 101 7.12 -23.74 1.60
CA LEU A 101 7.18 -22.38 1.06
C LEU A 101 8.61 -22.02 0.64
N PRO A 102 8.77 -21.21 -0.42
CA PRO A 102 10.08 -20.72 -0.84
C PRO A 102 10.68 -19.79 0.21
N SER A 103 11.97 -19.98 0.48
CA SER A 103 12.77 -19.16 1.40
C SER A 103 13.92 -18.42 0.71
N ASP A 104 14.01 -18.49 -0.62
CA ASP A 104 15.07 -17.82 -1.42
C ASP A 104 14.89 -16.30 -1.52
N ASP A 105 13.70 -15.80 -1.22
CA ASP A 105 13.34 -14.39 -1.36
C ASP A 105 12.38 -13.97 -0.25
N ALA A 106 12.90 -13.25 0.74
CA ALA A 106 12.12 -12.73 1.86
C ALA A 106 10.97 -11.82 1.41
N ARG A 107 11.12 -11.12 0.28
CA ARG A 107 10.08 -10.25 -0.26
C ARG A 107 8.95 -11.07 -0.87
N LEU A 108 9.28 -12.17 -1.56
CA LEU A 108 8.29 -13.13 -2.04
C LEU A 108 7.49 -13.72 -0.88
N LEU A 109 8.18 -14.15 0.19
CA LEU A 109 7.54 -14.72 1.38
C LEU A 109 6.63 -13.71 2.08
N ALA A 110 7.07 -12.45 2.22
CA ALA A 110 6.26 -11.39 2.80
C ALA A 110 5.00 -11.08 1.96
N ARG A 111 5.15 -10.98 0.63
CA ARG A 111 4.01 -10.79 -0.30
C ARG A 111 3.02 -11.94 -0.21
N PHE A 112 3.53 -13.17 -0.12
CA PHE A 112 2.70 -14.36 0.09
C PHE A 112 1.92 -14.27 1.41
N ALA A 113 2.59 -13.98 2.53
CA ALA A 113 2.00 -13.89 3.85
C ALA A 113 0.91 -12.80 3.92
N LEU A 114 1.12 -11.68 3.22
CA LEU A 114 0.19 -10.55 3.14
C LEU A 114 -0.89 -10.70 2.06
N GLY A 115 -0.83 -11.76 1.24
CA GLY A 115 -1.84 -12.02 0.22
C GLY A 115 -1.67 -11.19 -1.07
N GLU A 116 -0.52 -10.55 -1.24
CA GLU A 116 -0.22 -9.78 -2.44
C GLU A 116 0.11 -10.70 -3.62
N LYS A 117 -0.63 -10.58 -4.73
CA LYS A 117 -0.33 -11.34 -5.95
C LYS A 117 0.99 -10.88 -6.56
N SER A 118 1.75 -11.82 -7.09
CA SER A 118 2.94 -11.59 -7.92
C SER A 118 3.05 -12.67 -9.00
N PRO A 119 3.75 -12.43 -10.12
CA PRO A 119 3.97 -13.46 -11.13
C PRO A 119 4.56 -14.75 -10.55
N ARG A 120 5.51 -14.64 -9.61
CA ARG A 120 6.11 -15.79 -8.92
C ARG A 120 5.11 -16.54 -8.03
N ILE A 121 4.24 -15.84 -7.30
CA ILE A 121 3.19 -16.46 -6.47
C ILE A 121 2.23 -17.28 -7.33
N THR A 122 1.85 -16.75 -8.49
CA THR A 122 0.99 -17.45 -9.44
C THR A 122 1.71 -18.65 -10.07
N SER A 123 2.96 -18.48 -10.53
CA SER A 123 3.70 -19.56 -11.19
C SER A 123 3.97 -20.73 -10.24
N LEU A 124 4.22 -20.44 -8.97
CA LEU A 124 4.45 -21.45 -7.92
C LEU A 124 3.14 -21.96 -7.29
N SER A 125 1.98 -21.51 -7.77
CA SER A 125 0.66 -21.88 -7.24
C SER A 125 0.50 -21.66 -5.72
N LEU A 126 1.26 -20.72 -5.15
CA LEU A 126 1.29 -20.49 -3.70
C LEU A 126 -0.03 -19.96 -3.17
N SER A 127 -0.81 -19.28 -4.00
CA SER A 127 -2.08 -18.68 -3.54
C SER A 127 -3.16 -19.66 -3.10
N ARG A 128 -2.95 -20.97 -3.25
CA ARG A 128 -3.86 -22.02 -2.73
C ARG A 128 -3.48 -22.48 -1.32
N ASN A 129 -2.30 -22.09 -0.82
CA ASN A 129 -1.86 -22.41 0.52
C ASN A 129 -2.66 -21.60 1.55
N GLU A 130 -3.01 -22.23 2.67
CA GLU A 130 -3.83 -21.62 3.73
C GLU A 130 -3.16 -20.40 4.40
N LEU A 131 -1.83 -20.31 4.35
CA LEU A 131 -1.07 -19.18 4.88
C LEU A 131 -1.01 -17.98 3.92
N PHE A 132 -1.53 -18.13 2.68
CA PHE A 132 -1.59 -17.01 1.74
C PHE A 132 -2.55 -15.94 2.25
N GLY A 133 -2.06 -14.74 2.53
CA GLY A 133 -2.87 -13.66 3.10
C GLY A 133 -3.21 -13.82 4.57
N ALA A 134 -2.64 -14.81 5.27
CA ALA A 134 -2.91 -15.00 6.70
C ALA A 134 -2.49 -13.80 7.57
N PHE A 135 -1.58 -12.96 7.08
CA PHE A 135 -1.11 -11.74 7.74
C PHE A 135 -1.81 -10.48 7.23
N GLU A 136 -2.93 -10.59 6.50
CA GLU A 136 -3.69 -9.44 6.00
C GLU A 136 -4.08 -8.47 7.12
N GLY A 137 -3.78 -7.19 6.90
CA GLY A 137 -3.99 -6.11 7.88
C GLY A 137 -2.82 -5.93 8.84
N ARG A 138 -1.65 -6.52 8.57
CA ARG A 138 -0.38 -6.23 9.25
C ARG A 138 0.48 -5.29 8.40
N ASP A 139 1.40 -4.60 9.06
CA ASP A 139 2.33 -3.72 8.37
C ASP A 139 3.33 -4.52 7.54
N PHE A 140 3.51 -4.12 6.28
CA PHE A 140 4.42 -4.80 5.36
C PHE A 140 5.84 -4.85 5.91
N GLU A 141 6.32 -3.75 6.50
CA GLU A 141 7.68 -3.66 7.03
C GLU A 141 7.92 -4.61 8.20
N GLU A 142 6.94 -4.77 9.09
CA GLU A 142 6.97 -5.75 10.19
C GLU A 142 7.10 -7.17 9.62
N VAL A 143 6.22 -7.51 8.67
CA VAL A 143 6.19 -8.86 8.10
C VAL A 143 7.46 -9.16 7.32
N TYR A 144 7.92 -8.22 6.51
CA TYR A 144 9.15 -8.34 5.75
C TYR A 144 10.38 -8.49 6.65
N ALA A 145 10.46 -7.76 7.77
CA ALA A 145 11.54 -7.90 8.74
C ALA A 145 11.62 -9.33 9.31
N ARG A 146 10.47 -9.93 9.65
CA ARG A 146 10.41 -11.30 10.14
C ARG A 146 10.73 -12.32 9.03
N CYS A 147 10.20 -12.14 7.83
CA CYS A 147 10.52 -13.00 6.68
C CYS A 147 12.02 -12.97 6.32
N LYS A 148 12.69 -11.82 6.45
CA LYS A 148 14.15 -11.77 6.29
C LYS A 148 14.88 -12.72 7.22
N GLN A 149 14.47 -12.78 8.50
CA GLN A 149 15.08 -13.70 9.46
C GLN A 149 14.89 -15.17 9.05
N LEU A 150 13.70 -15.52 8.54
CA LEU A 150 13.36 -16.89 8.11
C LEU A 150 14.07 -17.32 6.81
N CYS A 151 14.42 -16.37 5.94
CA CYS A 151 15.12 -16.62 4.67
C CYS A 151 16.65 -16.53 4.77
N SER A 152 17.18 -16.12 5.92
CA SER A 152 18.63 -15.91 6.14
C SER A 152 19.34 -17.13 6.76
N GLU A 153 18.69 -18.29 6.77
CA GLU A 153 19.26 -19.62 7.07
C GLU A 153 19.23 -20.48 5.80
#